data_AF-A0AAE3YM65-F1
#
_entry.id   AF-A0AAE3YM65-F1
#
_cell.length_a   1.000
_cell.length_b   1.000
_cell.length_c   1.000
_cell.angle_alpha   90.00
_cell.angle_beta   90.00
_cell.angle_gamma   90.00
#
_symmetry.space_group_name_H-M   'P 1'
#
loop_
_entity.id
_entity.type
_entity.pdbx_description
1 polymer ?
#
loop_
_entity_poly.entity_id
_entity_poly.type
_entity_poly.pdbx_seq_one_letter_code
_entity_poly.pdbx_strand_id
1 'polypeptide(L)'
;MAIDYREGRGQALDGLVTVTAGRDGRITGIQLDPRLRRLHIDEMAAAVMAAANAALDAAEPDPHADEMARFTGALTEALNRLGRP
;
A
#
# COMPACT_ATOMS: atom_id res chain seq x y z
N MET A 1 -7.04 9.12 -12.81
CA MET A 1 -6.98 7.65 -12.63
C MET A 1 -6.25 7.41 -11.33
N ALA A 2 -6.96 6.97 -10.29
CA ALA A 2 -6.31 6.56 -9.04
C ALA A 2 -5.75 5.15 -9.27
N ILE A 3 -4.46 4.97 -9.03
CA ILE A 3 -3.84 3.64 -9.08
C ILE A 3 -4.25 2.93 -7.79
N ASP A 4 -4.92 1.79 -7.92
CA ASP A 4 -5.31 0.95 -6.78
C ASP A 4 -4.16 -0.02 -6.49
N TYR A 5 -3.64 0.02 -5.28
CA TYR A 5 -2.56 -0.83 -4.80
C TYR A 5 -3.11 -1.95 -3.95
N ARG A 6 -2.36 -3.05 -3.85
CA ARG A 6 -2.62 -4.05 -2.81
C ARG A 6 -2.13 -3.53 -1.47
N GLU A 7 -2.79 -3.95 -0.39
CA GLU A 7 -2.31 -3.64 0.95
C GLU A 7 -0.96 -4.32 1.18
N GLY A 8 0.05 -3.52 1.56
CA GLY A 8 1.42 -3.97 1.80
C GLY A 8 1.76 -3.97 3.28
N ARG A 9 2.57 -4.94 3.74
CA ARG A 9 3.04 -5.01 5.13
C ARG A 9 4.55 -5.19 5.16
N GLY A 10 5.23 -4.31 5.89
CA GLY A 10 6.67 -4.35 6.09
C GLY A 10 7.03 -4.49 7.56
N GLN A 11 8.15 -5.14 7.85
CA GLN A 11 8.62 -5.41 9.20
C GLN A 11 10.13 -5.19 9.31
N ALA A 12 10.60 -4.76 10.48
CA ALA A 12 12.00 -4.65 10.80
C ALA A 12 12.29 -5.10 12.24
N LEU A 13 13.56 -5.44 12.51
CA LEU A 13 14.03 -5.93 13.81
C LEU A 13 13.16 -7.08 14.35
N ASP A 14 12.98 -8.13 13.54
CA ASP A 14 12.18 -9.32 13.90
C ASP A 14 10.75 -9.00 14.36
N GLY A 15 10.13 -8.00 13.73
CA GLY A 15 8.73 -7.64 13.95
C GLY A 15 8.51 -6.63 15.08
N LEU A 16 9.57 -6.10 15.69
CA LEU A 16 9.46 -5.01 16.66
C LEU A 16 8.91 -3.72 16.02
N VAL A 17 9.16 -3.52 14.72
CA VAL A 17 8.50 -2.49 13.92
C VAL A 17 7.67 -3.17 12.84
N THR A 18 6.41 -2.77 12.73
CA THR A 18 5.54 -3.14 11.61
C THR A 18 4.97 -1.87 10.99
N VAL A 19 4.96 -1.80 9.66
CA VAL A 19 4.30 -0.74 8.89
C VAL A 19 3.31 -1.36 7.91
N THR A 20 2.15 -0.72 7.76
CA THR A 20 1.13 -1.08 6.77
C THR A 20 0.97 0.03 5.74
N ALA A 21 1.00 -0.34 4.47
CA ALA A 21 0.69 0.51 3.34
C ALA A 21 -0.70 0.15 2.80
N GLY A 22 -1.55 1.17 2.64
CA GLY A 22 -2.90 1.03 2.12
C GLY A 22 -2.95 0.97 0.60
N ARG A 23 -4.17 0.73 0.10
CA ARG A 23 -4.47 0.62 -1.34
C ARG A 23 -4.27 1.91 -2.13
N ASP A 24 -4.07 3.02 -1.46
CA ASP A 24 -3.77 4.32 -2.07
C ASP A 24 -2.25 4.57 -2.22
N GLY A 25 -1.42 3.56 -1.90
CA GLY A 25 0.04 3.67 -1.90
C GLY A 25 0.58 4.52 -0.76
N ARG A 26 -0.22 4.77 0.29
CA ARG A 26 0.18 5.55 1.47
C ARG A 26 0.28 4.67 2.69
N ILE A 27 1.12 5.07 3.66
CA ILE A 27 1.20 4.40 4.95
C ILE A 27 -0.09 4.68 5.74
N THR A 28 -0.75 3.62 6.18
CA THR A 28 -2.00 3.67 6.96
C THR A 28 -1.80 3.34 8.43
N GLY A 29 -0.68 2.71 8.78
CA GLY A 29 -0.41 2.33 10.17
C GLY A 29 1.07 2.03 10.44
N ILE A 30 1.50 2.36 11.66
CA ILE A 30 2.80 1.99 12.21
C ILE A 30 2.57 1.41 13.60
N GLN A 31 3.08 0.22 13.86
CA GLN A 31 3.13 -0.39 15.17
C GLN A 31 4.58 -0.52 15.63
N LEU A 32 4.82 -0.03 16.85
CA LEU A 32 6.12 -0.06 17.51
C LEU A 32 5.99 -0.88 18.79
N ASP A 33 6.80 -1.93 18.91
CA ASP A 33 6.89 -2.70 20.15
C ASP A 33 7.56 -1.87 21.25
N PRO A 34 7.03 -1.84 22.49
CA PRO A 34 7.64 -1.11 23.61
C PRO A 34 9.11 -1.45 23.88
N ARG A 35 9.60 -2.62 23.47
CA ARG A 35 11.00 -3.06 23.59
C ARG A 35 11.96 -2.20 22.78
N LEU A 36 11.47 -1.49 21.74
CA LEU A 36 12.26 -0.54 20.95
C LEU A 36 12.84 0.62 21.76
N ARG A 37 12.24 0.95 22.92
CA ARG A 37 12.74 2.01 23.82
C ARG A 37 14.15 1.75 24.35
N ARG A 38 14.65 0.53 24.20
CA ARG A 38 16.02 0.14 24.59
C ARG A 38 17.06 0.45 23.52
N LEU A 39 16.64 0.80 22.31
CA LEU A 39 17.53 1.13 21.19
C LEU A 39 17.87 2.62 21.18
N HIS A 40 18.98 2.96 20.53
CA HIS A 40 19.28 4.35 20.23
C HIS A 40 18.27 4.90 19.21
N ILE A 41 18.02 6.21 19.27
CA ILE A 41 17.05 6.88 18.39
C ILE A 41 17.38 6.65 16.90
N ASP A 42 18.66 6.61 16.55
CA ASP A 42 19.13 6.41 15.18
C ASP A 42 18.82 4.99 14.67
N GLU A 43 18.99 3.98 15.53
CA GLU A 43 18.66 2.58 15.20
C GLU A 43 17.15 2.39 15.04
N MET A 44 16.36 3.04 15.90
CA MET A 44 14.91 3.01 15.81
C MET A 44 14.42 3.69 14.51
N ALA A 45 15.01 4.84 14.15
CA ALA A 45 14.69 5.54 12.90
C ALA A 45 15.03 4.67 11.68
N ALA A 46 16.20 4.02 11.69
CA ALA A 46 16.60 3.09 10.63
C ALA A 46 15.63 1.91 10.48
N ALA A 47 15.20 1.32 11.61
CA ALA A 47 14.23 0.23 11.60
C ALA A 47 12.85 0.66 11.04
N VAL A 48 12.39 1.86 11.40
CA VAL A 48 11.14 2.42 10.86
C VAL A 48 11.25 2.66 9.36
N MET A 49 12.36 3.24 8.88
CA MET A 49 12.58 3.42 7.44
C MET A 49 12.61 2.09 6.69
N ALA A 50 13.30 1.08 7.24
CA ALA A 50 13.37 -0.24 6.63
C ALA A 50 11.98 -0.90 6.54
N ALA A 51 11.19 -0.87 7.61
CA ALA A 51 9.84 -1.43 7.62
C ALA A 51 8.90 -0.66 6.69
N ALA A 52 9.02 0.67 6.61
CA ALA A 52 8.21 1.50 5.73
C ALA A 52 8.48 1.21 4.25
N ASN A 53 9.75 1.15 3.85
CA ASN A 53 10.12 0.81 2.49
C ASN A 53 9.65 -0.61 2.13
N ALA A 54 9.85 -1.58 3.03
CA ALA A 54 9.34 -2.94 2.81
C ALA A 54 7.81 -3.00 2.66
N ALA A 55 7.06 -2.16 3.38
CA ALA A 55 5.61 -2.09 3.27
C ALA A 55 5.17 -1.49 1.91
N LEU A 56 5.86 -0.45 1.45
CA LEU A 56 5.60 0.18 0.16
C LEU A 56 6.02 -0.71 -1.01
N ASP A 57 7.15 -1.41 -0.89
CA ASP A 57 7.61 -2.39 -1.89
C ASP A 57 6.65 -3.57 -2.00
N ALA A 58 6.04 -3.99 -0.88
CA ALA A 58 5.00 -5.02 -0.87
C ALA A 58 3.64 -4.52 -1.39
N ALA A 59 3.41 -3.20 -1.38
CA ALA A 59 2.24 -2.58 -1.97
C ALA A 59 2.45 -2.45 -3.49
N GLU A 60 2.23 -3.55 -4.21
CA GLU A 60 2.25 -3.53 -5.67
C GLU A 60 0.94 -2.96 -6.23
N PRO A 61 0.96 -2.26 -7.40
CA PRO A 61 -0.25 -1.90 -8.12
C PRO A 61 -1.08 -3.15 -8.38
N ASP A 62 -2.39 -3.13 -8.08
CA ASP A 62 -3.25 -4.28 -8.34
C ASP A 62 -3.64 -4.31 -9.82
N PRO A 63 -3.06 -5.21 -10.64
CA PRO A 63 -3.31 -5.20 -12.08
C PRO A 63 -4.77 -5.54 -12.41
N HIS A 64 -5.45 -6.27 -11.53
CA HIS A 64 -6.86 -6.62 -11.69
C HIS A 64 -7.80 -5.44 -11.42
N ALA A 65 -7.44 -4.56 -10.46
CA ALA A 65 -8.21 -3.34 -10.22
C ALA A 65 -8.09 -2.38 -11.41
N ASP A 66 -6.88 -2.24 -11.96
CA ASP A 66 -6.63 -1.47 -13.18
C ASP A 66 -7.37 -2.04 -14.40
N GLU A 67 -7.39 -3.36 -14.58
CA GLU A 67 -8.12 -4.03 -15.66
C GLU A 67 -9.64 -3.85 -15.54
N MET A 68 -10.19 -4.01 -14.33
CA MET A 68 -11.61 -3.79 -14.06
C MET A 68 -12.03 -2.33 -14.32
N ALA A 69 -11.20 -1.35 -13.93
CA ALA A 69 -11.44 0.07 -14.20
C ALA A 69 -11.44 0.37 -15.71
N ARG A 70 -10.51 -0.24 -16.47
CA ARG A 70 -10.48 -0.13 -17.94
C ARG A 70 -11.70 -0.79 -18.58
N PHE A 71 -12.07 -1.97 -18.12
CA PHE A 71 -13.22 -2.72 -18.64
C PHE A 71 -14.53 -1.96 -18.41
N THR A 72 -14.76 -1.48 -17.19
CA THR A 72 -15.94 -0.67 -16.85
C THR A 72 -16.01 0.61 -17.67
N GLY A 73 -14.89 1.32 -17.85
CA GLY A 73 -14.82 2.49 -18.75
C GLY A 73 -15.20 2.16 -20.19
N ALA A 74 -14.64 1.07 -20.75
CA ALA A 74 -14.95 0.62 -22.11
C ALA A 74 -16.43 0.18 -22.26
N LEU A 75 -16.99 -0.46 -21.23
CA LEU A 75 -18.41 -0.84 -21.20
C LEU A 75 -19.31 0.39 -21.19
N THR A 76 -19.02 1.39 -20.33
CA THR A 76 -19.77 2.65 -20.30
C THR A 76 -19.72 3.35 -21.65
N GLU A 77 -18.55 3.38 -22.30
CA GLU A 77 -18.41 3.95 -23.64
C GLU A 77 -19.22 3.17 -24.69
N ALA A 78 -19.19 1.83 -24.65
CA ALA A 78 -19.97 0.99 -25.55
C ALA A 78 -21.49 1.19 -25.37
N LEU A 79 -21.95 1.32 -24.13
CA LEU A 79 -23.36 1.60 -23.82
C LEU A 79 -23.79 2.98 -24.32
N ASN A 80 -22.96 4.01 -24.12
CA ASN A 80 -23.22 5.35 -24.64
C ASN A 80 -23.28 5.36 -26.18
N ARG A 81 -22.40 4.60 -26.85
CA ARG A 81 -22.42 4.45 -28.31
C ARG A 81 -23.68 3.75 -28.83
N LEU A 82 -24.28 2.87 -28.02
CA LEU A 82 -25.52 2.16 -28.37
C LEU A 82 -26.79 2.99 -28.12
N GLY A 83 -26.66 4.21 -27.58
CA GLY A 83 -27.77 5.16 -27.52
C GLY A 83 -28.94 4.74 -26.64
N ARG A 84 -28.68 4.04 -25.52
CA ARG A 84 -29.69 3.82 -24.48
C ARG A 84 -29.39 4.71 -23.27
N PRO A 85 -30.28 5.68 -22.93
CA PRO A 85 -30.21 6.41 -21.67
C PRO A 85 -30.48 5.48 -20.47
#